data_AF-A0A8S3HT12-F1
#
_entry.id   AF-A0A8S3HT12-F1
#
_cell.length_a   1.000
_cell.length_b   1.000
_cell.length_c   1.000
_cell.angle_alpha   90.00
_cell.angle_beta   90.00
_cell.angle_gamma   90.00
#
_symmetry.space_group_name_H-M   'P 1'
#
loop_
_entity.id
_entity.type
_entity.pdbx_description
1 polymer ?
#
loop_
_entity_poly.entity_id
_entity_poly.type
_entity_poly.pdbx_seq_one_letter_code
_entity_poly.pdbx_strand_id
1 'polypeptide(L)'
;AFKDSVQRRLLEITIDDLLIIDNLNREVQGEETHLNALRAKYKILAPDLNNEERQHTETLIKKIQIEIEQLLEQIEKRKEHLNGLLHKRQSLDQASQDIINWYEDKQRLISPDQMIPLKTNEIERIQKKFNVKFI
;
A
#
# COMPACT_ATOMS: atom_id res chain seq x y z
N ALA A 1 14.72 1.43 -22.08
CA ALA A 1 13.53 1.25 -22.93
C ALA A 1 12.53 0.25 -22.32
N PHE A 2 12.71 -1.08 -22.42
CA PHE A 2 11.78 -2.07 -21.80
C PHE A 2 11.90 -2.13 -20.26
N LYS A 3 13.12 -1.91 -19.75
CA LYS A 3 13.42 -1.75 -18.32
C LYS A 3 12.66 -0.57 -17.70
N ASP A 4 12.61 0.55 -18.41
CA ASP A 4 11.84 1.75 -18.01
C ASP A 4 10.33 1.54 -18.11
N SER A 5 9.84 0.62 -18.95
CA SER A 5 8.41 0.37 -19.13
C SER A 5 7.83 -0.68 -18.19
N VAL A 6 8.65 -1.57 -17.61
CA VAL A 6 8.21 -2.59 -16.65
C VAL A 6 8.54 -2.21 -15.21
N GLN A 7 9.69 -1.56 -14.94
CA GLN A 7 9.95 -0.98 -13.61
C GLN A 7 8.95 0.14 -13.26
N ARG A 8 8.49 0.91 -14.25
CA ARG A 8 7.39 1.88 -14.05
C ARG A 8 6.00 1.26 -13.94
N ARG A 9 5.81 -0.03 -14.25
CA ARG A 9 4.47 -0.66 -14.30
C ARG A 9 4.24 -1.74 -13.25
N LEU A 10 5.28 -2.35 -12.67
CA LEU A 10 5.18 -3.20 -11.48
C LEU A 10 5.51 -2.42 -10.20
N LEU A 11 4.88 -1.25 -10.11
CA LEU A 11 4.49 -0.52 -8.89
C LEU A 11 5.42 -0.72 -7.69
N GLU A 12 6.35 0.22 -7.56
CA GLU A 12 6.89 0.70 -6.28
C GLU A 12 5.71 0.97 -5.34
N ILE A 13 5.24 -0.08 -4.64
CA ILE A 13 4.62 0.09 -3.34
C ILE A 13 5.78 -0.01 -2.38
N THR A 14 6.27 1.16 -2.05
CA THR A 14 7.34 1.38 -1.10
C THR A 14 6.76 1.47 0.30
N ILE A 15 7.64 1.43 1.30
CA ILE A 15 7.26 1.81 2.65
C ILE A 15 6.67 3.24 2.64
N ASP A 16 7.10 4.11 1.71
CA ASP A 16 6.59 5.47 1.57
C ASP A 16 5.11 5.52 1.16
N ASP A 17 4.61 4.57 0.36
CA ASP A 17 3.19 4.51 0.00
C ASP A 17 2.29 4.13 1.19
N LEU A 18 2.78 3.25 2.07
CA LEU A 18 2.09 2.94 3.33
C LEU A 18 2.16 4.13 4.29
N LEU A 19 3.28 4.85 4.34
CA LEU A 19 3.43 6.07 5.15
C LEU A 19 2.50 7.19 4.68
N ILE A 20 2.29 7.36 3.37
CA ILE A 20 1.32 8.33 2.82
C ILE A 20 -0.09 7.99 3.28
N ILE A 21 -0.50 6.71 3.23
CA ILE A 21 -1.82 6.29 3.70
C ILE A 21 -1.97 6.52 5.22
N ASP A 22 -0.95 6.19 6.01
CA ASP A 22 -1.01 6.42 7.46
C ASP A 22 -1.01 7.93 7.80
N ASN A 23 -0.38 8.79 6.99
CA ASN A 23 -0.50 10.25 7.11
C ASN A 23 -1.94 10.72 6.80
N LEU A 24 -2.52 10.27 5.69
CA LEU A 24 -3.90 10.60 5.32
C LEU A 24 -4.89 10.15 6.40
N ASN A 25 -4.70 8.96 6.97
CA ASN A 25 -5.54 8.48 8.08
C ASN A 25 -5.48 9.41 9.29
N ARG A 26 -4.26 9.82 9.70
CA ARG A 26 -4.06 10.76 10.81
C ARG A 26 -4.69 12.13 10.55
N GLU A 27 -4.59 12.66 9.33
CA GLU A 27 -5.20 13.93 8.96
C GLU A 27 -6.74 13.85 9.06
N VAL A 28 -7.35 12.79 8.51
CA VAL A 28 -8.82 12.61 8.58
C VAL A 28 -9.31 12.36 10.01
N GLN A 29 -8.55 11.64 10.84
CA GLN A 29 -8.83 11.52 12.28
C GLN A 29 -8.70 12.86 13.02
N GLY A 30 -7.81 13.75 12.56
CA GLY A 30 -7.73 15.13 13.01
C GLY A 30 -9.04 15.89 12.76
N GLU A 31 -9.62 15.73 11.57
CA GLU A 31 -10.91 16.33 11.24
C GLU A 31 -12.07 15.76 12.07
N GLU A 32 -12.04 14.48 12.43
CA GLU A 32 -13.00 13.89 13.38
C GLU A 32 -12.91 14.56 14.76
N THR A 33 -11.69 14.83 15.22
CA THR A 33 -11.44 15.56 16.47
C THR A 33 -12.02 16.98 16.40
N HIS A 34 -11.83 17.68 15.28
CA HIS A 34 -12.41 19.01 15.06
C HIS A 34 -13.94 18.96 15.03
N LEU A 35 -14.55 17.97 14.36
CA LEU A 35 -16.00 17.79 14.34
C LEU A 35 -16.56 17.54 15.74
N ASN A 36 -15.87 16.76 16.57
CA ASN A 36 -16.26 16.53 17.96
C ASN A 36 -16.19 17.82 18.80
N ALA A 37 -15.19 18.67 18.56
CA ALA A 37 -15.13 19.99 19.18
C ALA A 37 -16.28 20.91 18.71
N LEU A 38 -16.64 20.87 17.42
CA LEU A 38 -17.79 21.61 16.89
C LEU A 38 -19.11 21.12 17.50
N ARG A 39 -19.29 19.81 17.65
CA ARG A 39 -20.46 19.21 18.34
C ARG A 39 -20.57 19.68 19.78
N ALA A 40 -19.45 19.74 20.51
CA ALA A 40 -19.44 20.24 21.88
C ALA A 40 -19.87 21.72 21.94
N LYS A 41 -19.35 22.56 21.04
CA LYS A 41 -19.77 23.97 20.93
C LYS A 41 -21.26 24.10 20.56
N TYR A 42 -21.72 23.32 19.59
CA TYR A 42 -23.13 23.28 19.20
C TYR A 42 -24.03 22.90 20.36
N LYS A 43 -23.66 21.90 21.17
CA LYS A 43 -24.45 21.47 22.34
C LYS A 43 -24.65 22.60 23.36
N ILE A 44 -23.70 23.52 23.48
CA ILE A 44 -23.80 24.70 24.35
C ILE A 44 -24.74 25.74 23.75
N LEU A 45 -24.65 25.98 22.43
CA LEU A 45 -25.44 27.01 21.72
C LEU A 45 -26.88 26.58 21.39
N ALA A 46 -27.12 25.27 21.24
CA ALA A 46 -28.39 24.72 20.79
C ALA A 46 -29.65 25.20 21.55
N PRO A 47 -29.62 25.45 22.88
CA PRO A 47 -30.77 25.99 23.60
C PRO A 47 -31.21 27.39 23.14
N ASP A 48 -30.28 28.19 22.63
CA ASP A 48 -30.50 29.59 22.22
C ASP A 48 -30.95 29.70 20.75
N LEU A 49 -30.84 28.60 19.99
CA LEU A 49 -31.17 28.55 18.58
C LEU A 49 -32.66 28.25 18.35
N ASN A 50 -33.22 28.84 17.31
CA ASN A 50 -34.56 28.49 16.87
C ASN A 50 -34.58 27.08 16.23
N ASN A 51 -35.78 26.58 15.90
CA ASN A 51 -35.91 25.21 15.38
C ASN A 51 -35.25 25.02 14.01
N GLU A 52 -35.31 26.01 13.12
CA GLU A 52 -34.69 25.94 11.78
C GLU A 52 -33.16 25.98 11.86
N GLU A 53 -32.61 26.85 12.70
CA GLU A 53 -31.16 26.96 12.94
C GLU A 53 -30.58 25.66 13.52
N ARG A 54 -31.31 25.02 14.44
CA ARG A 54 -30.94 23.72 14.99
C ARG A 54 -30.91 22.65 13.92
N GLN A 55 -32.00 22.48 13.17
CA GLN A 55 -32.10 21.47 12.11
C GLN A 55 -31.03 21.68 11.03
N HIS A 56 -30.79 22.93 10.64
CA HIS A 56 -29.75 23.26 9.66
C HIS A 56 -28.36 22.88 10.16
N THR A 57 -28.02 23.26 11.39
CA THR A 57 -26.71 22.96 11.99
C THR A 57 -26.50 21.46 12.19
N GLU A 58 -27.52 20.72 12.65
CA GLU A 58 -27.47 19.26 12.77
C GLU A 58 -27.26 18.58 11.42
N THR A 59 -27.92 19.08 10.37
CA THR A 59 -27.75 18.58 9.01
C THR A 59 -26.31 18.77 8.51
N LEU A 60 -25.71 19.94 8.77
CA LEU A 60 -24.32 20.20 8.41
C LEU A 60 -23.35 19.30 9.18
N ILE A 61 -23.51 19.17 10.50
CA ILE A 61 -22.69 18.27 11.34
C ILE A 61 -22.79 16.83 10.83
N LYS A 62 -24.00 16.37 10.47
CA LYS A 62 -24.22 15.03 9.95
C LYS A 62 -23.56 14.84 8.58
N LYS A 63 -23.63 15.85 7.70
CA LYS A 63 -22.97 15.81 6.39
C LYS A 63 -21.45 15.67 6.54
N ILE A 64 -20.84 16.48 7.40
CA ILE A 64 -19.40 16.41 7.68
C ILE A 64 -19.02 15.04 8.25
N GLN A 65 -19.81 14.50 9.19
CA GLN A 65 -19.58 13.17 9.75
C GLN A 65 -19.56 12.09 8.65
N ILE A 66 -20.55 12.10 7.75
CA ILE A 66 -20.65 11.13 6.67
C ILE A 66 -19.43 11.24 5.73
N GLU A 67 -18.98 12.46 5.41
CA GLU A 67 -17.80 12.67 4.58
C GLU A 67 -16.51 12.12 5.24
N ILE A 68 -16.33 12.35 6.55
CA ILE A 68 -15.19 11.78 7.31
C ILE A 68 -15.23 10.25 7.31
N GLU A 69 -16.40 9.66 7.58
CA GLU A 69 -16.58 8.19 7.58
C GLU A 69 -16.26 7.58 6.21
N GLN A 70 -16.72 8.22 5.13
CA GLN A 70 -16.41 7.79 3.77
C GLN A 70 -14.92 7.88 3.44
N LEU A 71 -14.24 8.94 3.90
CA LEU A 71 -12.80 9.08 3.71
C LEU A 71 -12.02 8.01 4.47
N LEU A 72 -12.37 7.75 5.73
CA LEU A 72 -11.76 6.68 6.53
C LEU A 72 -11.95 5.30 5.89
N GLU A 73 -13.15 5.00 5.39
CA GLU A 73 -13.42 3.75 4.68
C GLU A 73 -12.57 3.61 3.41
N GLN A 74 -12.41 4.68 2.63
CA GLN A 74 -11.57 4.68 1.42
C GLN A 74 -10.09 4.47 1.75
N ILE A 75 -9.61 5.13 2.81
CA ILE A 75 -8.24 4.99 3.31
C ILE A 75 -7.98 3.53 3.72
N GLU A 76 -8.91 2.90 4.45
CA GLU A 76 -8.75 1.52 4.89
C GLU A 76 -8.74 0.55 3.70
N LYS A 77 -9.68 0.67 2.76
CA LYS A 77 -9.68 -0.14 1.52
C LYS A 77 -8.38 0.01 0.74
N ARG A 78 -7.83 1.22 0.68
CA ARG A 78 -6.56 1.47 0.00
C ARG A 78 -5.39 0.83 0.75
N LYS A 79 -5.40 0.88 2.09
CA LYS A 79 -4.42 0.22 2.95
C LYS A 79 -4.41 -1.29 2.76
N GLU A 80 -5.58 -1.93 2.79
CA GLU A 80 -5.75 -3.36 2.52
C GLU A 80 -5.21 -3.73 1.13
N HIS A 81 -5.52 -2.92 0.11
CA HIS A 81 -5.04 -3.14 -1.24
C HIS A 81 -3.51 -3.07 -1.33
N LEU A 82 -2.87 -2.06 -0.73
CA LEU A 82 -1.41 -1.94 -0.71
C LEU A 82 -0.76 -3.10 0.05
N ASN A 83 -1.31 -3.49 1.19
CA ASN A 83 -0.83 -4.65 1.95
C ASN A 83 -0.93 -5.96 1.14
N GLY A 84 -2.03 -6.14 0.40
CA GLY A 84 -2.21 -7.29 -0.48
C GLY A 84 -1.16 -7.33 -1.61
N LEU A 85 -0.80 -6.18 -2.16
CA LEU A 85 0.25 -6.09 -3.18
C LEU A 85 1.65 -6.31 -2.58
N LEU A 86 1.92 -5.77 -1.38
CA LEU A 86 3.17 -6.00 -0.66
C LEU A 86 3.39 -7.50 -0.39
N HIS A 87 2.35 -8.20 0.05
CA HIS A 87 2.42 -9.64 0.31
C HIS A 87 2.71 -10.44 -0.97
N LYS A 88 2.06 -10.10 -2.10
CA LYS A 88 2.35 -10.74 -3.40
C LYS A 88 3.78 -10.52 -3.84
N ARG A 89 4.32 -9.31 -3.64
CA ARG A 89 5.74 -9.01 -3.93
C ARG A 89 6.66 -9.89 -3.10
N GLN A 90 6.45 -9.96 -1.78
CA GLN A 90 7.26 -10.81 -0.89
C GLN A 90 7.23 -12.29 -1.31
N SER A 91 6.06 -12.78 -1.73
CA SER A 91 5.92 -14.15 -2.25
C SER A 91 6.73 -14.39 -3.53
N LEU A 92 6.77 -13.41 -4.45
CA LEU A 92 7.57 -13.48 -5.67
C LEU A 92 9.08 -13.44 -5.37
N ASP A 93 9.50 -12.61 -4.41
CA ASP A 93 10.88 -12.52 -3.96
C ASP A 93 11.34 -13.87 -3.37
N GLN A 94 10.51 -14.48 -2.51
CA GLN A 94 10.80 -15.80 -1.94
C GLN A 94 10.88 -16.90 -3.02
N ALA A 95 9.89 -16.98 -3.91
CA ALA A 95 9.90 -17.97 -4.98
C ALA A 95 11.12 -17.83 -5.90
N SER A 96 11.56 -16.59 -6.14
CA SER A 96 12.79 -16.31 -6.89
C SER A 96 14.03 -16.85 -6.16
N GLN A 97 14.11 -16.64 -4.84
CA GLN A 97 15.21 -17.14 -4.02
C GLN A 97 15.27 -18.68 -3.99
N ASP A 98 14.12 -19.34 -3.87
CA ASP A 98 14.04 -20.80 -3.85
C ASP A 98 14.56 -21.41 -5.16
N ILE A 99 14.24 -20.79 -6.31
CA ILE A 99 14.73 -21.23 -7.61
C ILE A 99 16.26 -21.12 -7.71
N ILE A 100 16.85 -20.05 -7.20
CA ILE A 100 18.31 -19.87 -7.18
C ILE A 100 18.96 -20.96 -6.34
N ASN A 101 18.49 -21.13 -5.10
CA ASN A 101 19.04 -22.11 -4.17
C ASN A 101 18.98 -23.51 -4.77
N TRP A 102 17.83 -23.89 -5.35
CA TRP A 102 17.67 -25.16 -6.05
C TRP A 102 18.67 -25.32 -7.19
N TYR A 103 18.87 -24.27 -7.98
CA TYR A 103 19.80 -24.31 -9.11
C TYR A 103 21.26 -24.45 -8.65
N GLU A 104 21.67 -23.69 -7.65
CA GLU A 104 23.01 -23.79 -7.04
C GLU A 104 23.28 -25.19 -6.48
N ASP A 105 22.29 -25.81 -5.83
CA ASP A 105 22.39 -27.19 -5.34
C ASP A 105 22.53 -28.20 -6.49
N LYS A 106 21.81 -28.00 -7.60
CA LYS A 106 21.98 -28.84 -8.79
C LYS A 106 23.36 -28.69 -9.42
N GLN A 107 23.93 -27.48 -9.44
CA GLN A 107 25.29 -27.28 -9.95
C GLN A 107 26.34 -28.04 -9.15
N ARG A 108 26.22 -28.07 -7.82
CA ARG A 108 27.17 -28.77 -6.93
C ARG A 108 27.21 -30.29 -7.13
N LEU A 109 26.14 -30.87 -7.67
CA LEU A 109 26.02 -32.31 -7.92
C LEU A 109 26.57 -32.75 -9.28
N ILE A 110 26.94 -31.80 -10.14
CA ILE A 110 27.53 -32.06 -11.45
C ILE A 110 29.05 -32.06 -11.29
N SER A 111 29.75 -33.06 -11.85
CA SER A 111 31.22 -33.11 -11.79
C SER A 111 31.82 -31.84 -12.41
N PRO A 112 32.96 -31.31 -11.92
CA PRO A 112 33.56 -30.07 -12.43
C PRO A 112 33.76 -30.04 -13.95
N ASP A 113 33.97 -31.22 -14.55
CA ASP A 113 34.19 -31.43 -15.99
C ASP A 113 32.88 -31.41 -16.81
N GLN A 114 31.73 -31.55 -16.13
CA GLN A 114 30.38 -31.44 -16.67
C GLN A 114 29.67 -30.15 -16.24
N MET A 115 30.28 -29.36 -15.34
CA MET A 115 29.81 -28.02 -15.02
C MET A 115 29.93 -27.18 -16.29
N ILE A 116 28.81 -27.02 -17.00
CA ILE A 116 28.64 -25.84 -17.83
C ILE A 116 28.60 -24.71 -16.80
N PRO A 117 29.62 -23.83 -16.74
CA PRO A 117 29.51 -22.68 -15.86
C PRO A 117 28.21 -21.99 -16.24
N LEU A 118 27.42 -21.58 -15.24
CA LEU A 118 26.42 -20.55 -15.45
C LEU A 118 27.20 -19.35 -15.95
N LYS A 119 27.41 -19.29 -17.27
CA LYS A 119 27.85 -18.06 -17.92
C LYS A 119 26.77 -17.08 -17.51
N THR A 120 27.20 -15.95 -17.00
CA THR A 120 26.38 -14.81 -16.57
C THR A 120 25.10 -14.65 -17.41
N ASN A 121 25.18 -14.95 -18.71
CA ASN A 121 24.10 -15.09 -19.69
C ASN A 121 22.87 -15.97 -19.32
N GLU A 122 22.99 -17.08 -18.59
CA GLU A 122 21.83 -17.94 -18.22
C GLU A 122 21.11 -17.44 -16.97
N ILE A 123 21.86 -16.96 -15.97
CA ILE A 123 21.31 -16.13 -14.89
C ILE A 123 20.63 -14.91 -15.50
N GLU A 124 21.28 -14.21 -16.45
CA GLU A 124 20.67 -13.10 -17.20
C GLU A 124 19.45 -13.51 -18.02
N ARG A 125 19.36 -14.76 -18.50
CA ARG A 125 18.21 -15.27 -19.26
C ARG A 125 17.02 -15.55 -18.35
N ILE A 126 17.26 -16.13 -17.17
CA ILE A 126 16.26 -16.31 -16.11
C ILE A 126 15.84 -14.94 -15.57
N GLN A 127 16.80 -14.05 -15.30
CA GLN A 127 16.56 -12.64 -14.95
C GLN A 127 15.78 -11.90 -16.04
N LYS A 128 16.02 -12.15 -17.34
CA LYS A 128 15.24 -11.56 -18.44
C LYS A 128 13.83 -12.15 -18.55
N LYS A 129 13.67 -13.46 -18.32
CA LYS A 129 12.39 -14.16 -18.42
C LYS A 129 11.44 -13.80 -17.28
N PHE A 130 11.98 -13.55 -16.09
CA PHE A 130 11.22 -13.22 -14.88
C PHE A 130 11.38 -11.75 -14.42
N ASN A 131 12.22 -10.98 -15.12
CA ASN A 131 12.53 -9.57 -14.84
C ASN A 131 12.94 -9.28 -13.38
N VAL A 132 13.72 -10.17 -12.77
CA VAL A 132 14.19 -10.09 -11.38
C VAL A 132 15.63 -9.57 -11.33
N LYS A 133 15.94 -8.65 -10.41
CA LYS A 133 17.31 -8.25 -10.04
C LYS A 133 17.49 -8.38 -8.53
N PHE A 134 18.57 -9.02 -8.09
CA PHE A 134 18.94 -9.15 -6.68
C PHE A 134 19.40 -7.81 -6.10
N ILE A 135 19.11 -7.59 -4.81
CA ILE A 135 19.62 -6.49 -3.97
C ILE A 135 21.03 -6.86 -3.51
#